data_AF-A0A397CFJ2-F1
#
_entry.id   AF-A0A397CFJ2-F1
#
_cell.length_a   1.000
_cell.length_b   1.000
_cell.length_c   1.000
_cell.angle_alpha   90.00
_cell.angle_beta   90.00
_cell.angle_gamma   90.00
#
_symmetry.space_group_name_H-M   'P 1'
#
loop_
_entity.id
_entity.type
_entity.pdbx_description
1 polymer ?
#
loop_
_entity_poly.entity_id
_entity_poly.type
_entity_poly.pdbx_seq_one_letter_code
_entity_poly.pdbx_strand_id
1 'polypeptide(L)'
;MASHDNKAADLEERVSYVHSITTKDVDGYAEAKSPKDLEGGALTEGGPLDLFSREAFALFIQYGAVGIIYGMIPALNYPLFNIYLNLEGYQTSSYRVLMFVGWSFKVIFGMLSDCIPIYGYRRKSWILIGWTIAMICLIVLTFS
;
A
#
# COMPACT_ATOMS: atom_id res chain seq x y z
N MET A 1 -55.74 33.19 29.99
CA MET A 1 -55.92 31.80 29.51
C MET A 1 -56.35 31.88 28.05
N ALA A 2 -55.43 32.20 27.15
CA ALA A 2 -55.72 32.42 25.73
C ALA A 2 -55.12 31.27 24.93
N SER A 3 -56.02 30.42 24.42
CA SER A 3 -55.76 29.39 23.43
C SER A 3 -55.22 30.06 22.17
N HIS A 4 -53.89 30.12 22.03
CA HIS A 4 -53.26 30.43 20.76
C HIS A 4 -53.49 29.23 19.83
N ASP A 5 -54.38 29.46 18.87
CA ASP A 5 -54.86 28.54 17.85
C ASP A 5 -53.66 28.09 16.99
N ASN A 6 -53.08 26.95 17.36
CA ASN A 6 -51.89 26.34 16.74
C ASN A 6 -52.24 25.64 15.41
N LYS A 7 -53.20 26.20 14.65
CA LYS A 7 -53.63 25.67 13.36
C LYS A 7 -52.50 25.60 12.36
N ALA A 8 -51.55 26.53 12.40
CA ALA A 8 -50.39 26.51 11.51
C ALA A 8 -49.53 25.25 11.73
N ALA A 9 -49.29 24.86 12.99
CA ALA A 9 -48.52 23.66 13.31
C ALA A 9 -49.27 22.37 12.94
N ASP A 10 -50.58 22.30 13.19
CA ASP A 10 -51.41 21.13 12.79
C ASP A 10 -51.53 21.03 11.26
N LEU A 11 -51.55 22.16 10.54
CA LEU A 11 -51.52 22.19 9.08
C LEU A 11 -50.15 21.73 8.54
N GLU A 12 -49.04 22.16 9.15
CA GLU A 12 -47.69 21.70 8.79
C GLU A 12 -47.53 20.19 9.01
N GLU A 13 -48.04 19.66 10.13
CA GLU A 13 -48.03 18.22 10.41
C GLU A 13 -48.84 17.43 9.37
N ARG A 14 -50.04 17.90 9.02
CA ARG A 14 -50.88 17.28 7.98
C ARG A 14 -50.28 17.37 6.58
N VAL A 15 -49.61 18.47 6.23
CA VAL A 15 -48.91 18.63 4.95
C VAL A 15 -47.70 17.68 4.88
N SER A 16 -46.96 17.52 5.97
CA SER A 16 -45.85 16.57 6.05
C SER A 16 -46.31 15.12 5.89
N TYR A 17 -47.46 14.77 6.47
CA TYR A 17 -48.04 13.43 6.38
C TYR A 17 -48.49 13.11 4.95
N VAL A 18 -49.18 14.05 4.29
CA VAL A 18 -49.59 13.89 2.87
C VAL A 18 -48.37 13.81 1.95
N HIS A 19 -47.32 14.58 2.20
CA HIS A 19 -46.08 14.49 1.42
C HIS A 19 -45.37 13.15 1.61
N SER A 20 -45.38 12.59 2.84
CA SER A 20 -44.78 11.29 3.16
C SER A 20 -45.51 10.07 2.59
N ILE A 21 -46.84 10.19 2.41
CA ILE A 21 -47.65 9.12 1.79
C ILE A 21 -47.54 9.18 0.28
N THR A 22 -47.55 10.39 -0.30
CA THR A 22 -47.46 10.55 -1.76
C THR A 22 -46.08 10.18 -2.29
N THR A 23 -45.02 10.28 -1.48
CA THR A 23 -43.66 9.84 -1.85
C THR A 23 -43.42 8.33 -1.76
N LYS A 24 -44.37 7.55 -1.23
CA LYS A 24 -44.25 6.08 -1.20
C LYS A 24 -44.73 5.39 -2.49
N ASP A 25 -45.63 6.01 -3.25
CA ASP A 25 -46.28 5.38 -4.41
C ASP A 25 -45.94 6.03 -5.77
N VAL A 26 -44.98 6.96 -5.82
CA VAL A 26 -44.42 7.47 -7.08
C VAL A 26 -42.96 7.06 -7.15
N ASP A 27 -42.68 6.12 -8.06
CA ASP A 27 -41.34 5.74 -8.52
C ASP A 27 -40.39 6.95 -8.59
N GLY A 28 -39.27 6.92 -7.85
CA GLY A 28 -38.20 7.88 -8.14
C GLY A 28 -37.30 8.38 -7.02
N TYR A 29 -37.37 7.88 -5.77
CA TYR A 29 -36.23 8.03 -4.88
C TYR A 29 -35.19 6.96 -5.22
N ALA A 30 -34.40 7.24 -6.25
CA ALA A 30 -33.06 6.70 -6.35
C ALA A 30 -32.34 7.16 -5.10
N GLU A 31 -32.37 6.31 -4.06
CA GLU A 31 -31.38 6.30 -3.00
C GLU A 31 -30.05 6.52 -3.72
N ALA A 32 -29.51 7.74 -3.61
CA ALA A 32 -28.12 8.01 -3.92
C ALA A 32 -27.32 7.26 -2.85
N LYS A 33 -27.39 5.93 -2.92
CA LYS A 33 -26.37 5.06 -2.40
C LYS A 33 -25.09 5.70 -2.88
N SER A 34 -24.24 6.07 -1.92
CA SER A 34 -22.80 6.18 -2.16
C SER A 34 -22.45 5.25 -3.31
N PRO A 35 -21.88 5.74 -4.43
CA PRO A 35 -21.74 4.96 -5.66
C PRO A 35 -21.31 3.56 -5.26
N LYS A 36 -22.19 2.55 -5.47
CA LYS A 36 -21.94 1.18 -5.01
C LYS A 36 -20.66 0.59 -5.63
N ASP A 37 -20.12 1.24 -6.67
CA ASP A 37 -18.83 0.94 -7.29
C ASP A 37 -17.60 1.42 -6.50
N LEU A 38 -17.77 2.22 -5.43
CA LEU A 38 -16.68 2.62 -4.55
C LEU A 38 -16.47 1.68 -3.36
N GLU A 39 -17.34 0.68 -3.18
CA GLU A 39 -17.11 -0.47 -2.28
C GLU A 39 -16.35 -1.62 -2.98
N GLY A 40 -15.85 -1.39 -4.21
CA GLY A 40 -14.80 -2.19 -4.80
C GLY A 40 -13.47 -1.84 -4.13
N GLY A 41 -13.19 -2.47 -2.99
CA GLY A 41 -12.06 -2.20 -2.09
C GLY A 41 -10.63 -2.41 -2.65
N ALA A 42 -10.42 -2.27 -3.96
CA ALA A 42 -9.11 -2.38 -4.60
C ALA A 42 -8.86 -1.18 -5.54
N LEU A 43 -7.73 -0.49 -5.33
CA LEU A 43 -7.22 0.58 -6.21
C LEU A 43 -6.70 0.05 -7.57
N THR A 44 -6.88 -1.24 -7.84
CA THR A 44 -6.46 -1.96 -9.05
C THR A 44 -7.48 -3.04 -9.37
N GLU A 45 -7.79 -3.24 -10.65
CA GLU A 45 -8.60 -4.38 -11.11
C GLU A 45 -7.96 -5.70 -10.65
N GLY A 46 -8.70 -6.45 -9.84
CA GLY A 46 -8.25 -7.70 -9.25
C GLY A 46 -8.92 -7.91 -7.90
N GLY A 47 -9.70 -8.99 -7.78
CA GLY A 47 -10.21 -9.41 -6.48
C GLY A 47 -9.08 -9.69 -5.48
N PRO A 48 -9.41 -9.86 -4.18
CA PRO A 48 -8.41 -10.23 -3.19
C PRO A 48 -7.59 -11.43 -3.66
N LEU A 49 -6.28 -11.32 -3.59
CA LEU A 49 -5.37 -12.43 -3.87
C LEU A 49 -5.67 -13.55 -2.87
N ASP A 50 -5.95 -14.74 -3.38
CA ASP A 50 -6.06 -15.92 -2.54
C ASP A 50 -4.71 -16.18 -1.86
N LEU A 51 -4.73 -16.33 -0.53
CA LEU A 51 -3.54 -16.48 0.31
C LEU A 51 -2.77 -17.76 -0.03
N PHE A 52 -3.47 -18.77 -0.56
CA PHE A 52 -2.87 -20.02 -1.00
C PHE A 52 -2.54 -20.04 -2.49
N SER A 53 -2.72 -18.93 -3.20
CA SER A 53 -2.31 -18.83 -4.59
C SER A 53 -0.79 -18.80 -4.74
N ARG A 54 -0.31 -19.25 -5.90
CA ARG A 54 1.12 -19.28 -6.24
C ARG A 54 1.74 -17.87 -6.19
N GLU A 55 0.98 -16.84 -6.51
CA GLU A 55 1.39 -15.44 -6.44
C GLU A 55 1.61 -14.97 -5.00
N ALA A 56 0.73 -15.37 -4.07
CA ALA A 56 0.87 -15.03 -2.65
C ALA A 56 2.11 -15.71 -2.06
N PHE A 57 2.33 -16.98 -2.39
CA PHE A 57 3.54 -17.70 -1.97
C PHE A 57 4.82 -17.06 -2.51
N ALA A 58 4.82 -16.60 -3.77
CA ALA A 58 5.95 -15.89 -4.35
C ALA A 58 6.25 -14.57 -3.62
N LEU A 59 5.22 -13.82 -3.21
CA LEU A 59 5.38 -12.60 -2.41
C LEU A 59 5.92 -12.91 -1.01
N PHE A 60 5.48 -14.00 -0.37
CA PHE A 60 6.01 -14.42 0.94
C PHE A 60 7.48 -14.82 0.86
N ILE A 61 7.86 -15.63 -0.14
CA ILE A 61 9.26 -16.00 -0.37
C ILE A 61 10.10 -14.75 -0.62
N GLN A 62 9.63 -13.84 -1.46
CA GLN A 62 10.33 -12.60 -1.75
C GLN A 62 10.56 -11.79 -0.47
N TYR A 63 9.54 -11.63 0.37
CA TYR A 63 9.65 -10.89 1.62
C TYR A 63 10.59 -11.60 2.60
N GLY A 64 10.55 -12.93 2.68
CA GLY A 64 11.49 -13.74 3.45
C GLY A 64 12.94 -13.55 2.99
N ALA A 65 13.18 -13.55 1.68
CA ALA A 65 14.51 -13.31 1.12
C ALA A 65 15.04 -11.91 1.46
N VAL A 66 14.18 -10.88 1.40
CA VAL A 66 14.54 -9.52 1.86
C VAL A 66 14.90 -9.54 3.35
N GLY A 67 14.15 -10.27 4.19
CA GLY A 67 14.46 -10.42 5.61
C GLY A 67 15.81 -11.07 5.88
N ILE A 68 16.15 -12.12 5.13
CA ILE A 68 17.46 -12.79 5.21
C ILE A 68 18.57 -11.79 4.86
N ILE A 69 18.44 -11.07 3.75
CA ILE A 69 19.44 -10.07 3.32
C ILE A 69 19.58 -8.95 4.36
N TYR A 70 18.46 -8.45 4.89
CA TYR A 70 18.45 -7.39 5.89
C TYR A 70 19.06 -7.83 7.23
N GLY A 71 19.01 -9.12 7.57
CA GLY A 71 19.69 -9.67 8.73
C GLY A 71 21.19 -9.94 8.47
N MET A 72 21.50 -10.51 7.31
CA MET A 72 22.87 -10.92 6.96
C MET A 72 23.80 -9.73 6.70
N ILE A 73 23.36 -8.74 5.92
CA ILE A 73 24.21 -7.60 5.54
C ILE A 73 24.77 -6.89 6.79
N PRO A 74 23.97 -6.45 7.78
CA PRO A 74 24.49 -5.86 9.01
C PRO A 74 25.37 -6.81 9.84
N ALA A 75 25.04 -8.11 9.88
CA ALA A 75 25.81 -9.09 10.63
C ALA A 75 27.22 -9.29 10.07
N LEU A 76 27.40 -9.11 8.76
CA LEU A 76 28.70 -9.19 8.10
C LEU A 76 29.62 -8.01 8.43
N ASN A 77 29.12 -6.90 8.97
CA ASN A 77 29.95 -5.72 9.26
C ASN A 77 31.14 -6.06 10.18
N TYR A 78 30.88 -6.78 11.27
CA TYR A 78 31.92 -7.14 12.22
C TYR A 78 33.04 -8.02 11.61
N PRO A 79 32.76 -9.21 11.04
CA PRO A 79 33.82 -10.04 10.47
C PRO A 79 34.52 -9.40 9.26
N LEU A 80 33.81 -8.65 8.43
CA LEU A 80 34.35 -8.14 7.18
C LEU A 80 35.17 -6.86 7.39
N PHE A 81 34.64 -5.90 8.16
CA PHE A 81 35.34 -4.62 8.35
C PHE A 81 36.26 -4.60 9.57
N ASN A 82 35.92 -5.26 10.68
CA ASN A 82 36.76 -5.22 11.88
C ASN A 82 37.83 -6.33 11.87
N ILE A 83 37.49 -7.55 11.44
CA ILE A 83 38.44 -8.68 11.48
C ILE A 83 39.29 -8.74 10.21
N TYR A 84 38.67 -8.70 9.03
CA TYR A 84 39.39 -8.86 7.76
C TYR A 84 40.13 -7.58 7.34
N LEU A 85 39.44 -6.43 7.35
CA LEU A 85 40.02 -5.14 6.94
C LEU A 85 40.71 -4.38 8.10
N ASN A 86 40.60 -4.85 9.35
CA ASN A 86 41.14 -4.19 10.55
C ASN A 86 40.78 -2.70 10.67
N LEU A 87 39.56 -2.32 10.25
CA LEU A 87 39.07 -0.95 10.32
C LEU A 87 38.66 -0.60 11.74
N GLU A 88 38.90 0.65 12.12
CA GLU A 88 38.55 1.17 13.43
C GLU A 88 37.03 1.38 13.56
N GLY A 89 36.49 1.31 14.78
CA GLY A 89 35.04 1.36 15.04
C GLY A 89 34.35 2.61 14.47
N TYR A 90 35.06 3.73 14.35
CA TYR A 90 34.55 4.93 13.70
C TYR A 90 34.29 4.74 12.19
N GLN A 91 35.17 4.04 11.48
CA GLN A 91 35.01 3.77 10.05
C GLN A 91 33.87 2.79 9.77
N THR A 92 33.62 1.84 10.68
CA THR A 92 32.51 0.89 10.59
C THR A 92 31.13 1.54 10.82
N SER A 93 31.10 2.75 11.41
CA SER A 93 29.87 3.51 11.63
C SER A 93 29.30 4.05 10.32
N SER A 94 30.15 4.42 9.36
CA SER A 94 29.76 4.87 8.02
C SER A 94 28.98 3.81 7.26
N TYR A 95 29.27 2.52 7.49
CA TYR A 95 28.56 1.41 6.87
C TYR A 95 27.05 1.42 7.17
N ARG A 96 26.68 1.67 8.45
CA ARG A 96 25.25 1.77 8.83
C ARG A 96 24.57 2.93 8.11
N VAL A 97 25.24 4.06 7.99
CA VAL A 97 24.70 5.23 7.28
C VAL A 97 24.46 4.90 5.80
N LEU A 98 25.39 4.22 5.14
CA LEU A 98 25.22 3.77 3.76
C LEU A 98 24.00 2.86 3.59
N MET A 99 23.75 1.94 4.53
CA MET A 99 22.55 1.09 4.49
C MET A 99 21.26 1.91 4.59
N PHE A 100 21.21 2.90 5.48
CA PHE A 100 20.05 3.78 5.62
C PHE A 100 19.81 4.64 4.38
N VAL A 101 20.88 5.15 3.77
CA VAL A 101 20.79 5.88 2.49
C VAL A 101 20.23 4.98 1.39
N GLY A 102 20.68 3.72 1.33
CA GLY A 102 20.11 2.70 0.43
C GLY A 102 18.61 2.51 0.62
N TRP A 103 18.15 2.51 1.88
CA TRP A 103 16.73 2.36 2.21
C TRP A 103 15.88 3.56 1.75
N SER A 104 16.44 4.78 1.79
CA SER A 104 15.76 5.99 1.30
C SER A 104 15.45 5.95 -0.20
N PHE A 105 16.27 5.29 -1.02
CA PHE A 105 16.02 5.15 -2.46
C PHE A 105 14.73 4.37 -2.78
N LYS A 106 14.21 3.58 -1.82
CA LYS A 106 12.95 2.85 -1.99
C LYS A 106 11.80 3.74 -2.43
N VAL A 107 11.74 5.00 -1.95
CA VAL A 107 10.69 5.95 -2.31
C VAL A 107 10.76 6.31 -3.79
N ILE A 108 11.97 6.53 -4.31
CA ILE A 108 12.19 6.87 -5.72
C ILE A 108 11.80 5.69 -6.61
N PHE A 109 12.24 4.47 -6.27
CA PHE A 109 11.84 3.26 -7.00
C PHE A 109 10.34 2.97 -6.90
N GLY A 110 9.71 3.28 -5.76
CA GLY A 110 8.26 3.22 -5.59
C GLY A 110 7.54 4.14 -6.57
N MET A 111 7.94 5.43 -6.60
CA MET A 111 7.38 6.42 -7.53
C MET A 111 7.57 6.02 -9.00
N LEU A 112 8.78 5.55 -9.37
CA LEU A 112 9.05 5.07 -10.73
C LEU A 112 8.16 3.87 -11.10
N SER A 113 7.94 2.94 -10.17
CA SER A 113 7.10 1.77 -10.40
C SER A 113 5.61 2.11 -10.55
N ASP A 114 5.15 3.20 -9.94
CA ASP A 114 3.78 3.68 -10.04
C ASP A 114 3.54 4.47 -11.34
N CYS A 115 4.54 5.22 -11.82
CA CYS A 115 4.41 6.06 -13.02
C CYS A 115 4.71 5.33 -14.34
N ILE A 116 5.54 4.29 -14.34
CA ILE A 116 6.02 3.63 -15.56
C ILE A 116 5.60 2.15 -15.57
N PRO A 117 4.47 1.80 -16.23
CA PRO A 117 4.11 0.41 -16.46
C PRO A 117 5.02 -0.22 -17.52
N ILE A 118 5.68 -1.33 -17.18
CA ILE A 118 6.58 -2.06 -18.08
C ILE A 118 5.85 -3.30 -18.61
N TYR A 119 5.65 -3.38 -19.93
CA TYR A 119 4.98 -4.51 -20.61
C TYR A 119 3.58 -4.85 -20.06
N GLY A 120 2.83 -3.86 -19.59
CA GLY A 120 1.48 -4.06 -19.02
C GLY A 120 1.46 -4.58 -17.57
N TYR A 121 2.61 -4.92 -16.98
CA TYR A 121 2.72 -5.30 -15.57
C TYR A 121 3.35 -4.17 -14.74
N ARG A 122 2.65 -3.71 -13.70
CA ARG A 122 3.11 -2.61 -12.84
C ARG A 122 4.07 -3.03 -11.72
N ARG A 123 3.84 -4.16 -11.04
CA ARG A 123 4.68 -4.56 -9.88
C ARG A 123 5.62 -5.73 -10.17
N LYS A 124 5.18 -6.71 -10.98
CA LYS A 124 5.95 -7.93 -11.27
C LYS A 124 7.28 -7.63 -11.99
N SER A 125 7.26 -6.78 -13.02
CA SER A 125 8.46 -6.40 -13.78
C SER A 125 9.48 -5.67 -12.90
N TRP A 126 9.04 -4.74 -12.06
CA TRP A 126 9.91 -3.97 -11.16
C TRP A 126 10.54 -4.82 -10.06
N ILE A 127 9.81 -5.82 -9.55
CA ILE A 127 10.36 -6.81 -8.62
C ILE A 127 11.53 -7.57 -9.27
N LEU A 128 11.34 -8.06 -10.49
CA LEU A 128 12.39 -8.81 -11.20
C LEU A 128 13.63 -7.95 -11.47
N ILE A 129 13.45 -6.69 -11.89
CA ILE A 129 14.54 -5.74 -12.12
C ILE A 129 15.31 -5.47 -10.81
N GLY A 130 14.60 -5.29 -9.69
CA GLY A 130 15.24 -5.10 -8.40
C GLY A 130 16.10 -6.30 -8.00
N TRP A 131 15.61 -7.53 -8.20
CA TRP A 131 16.36 -8.73 -7.89
C TRP A 131 17.54 -8.97 -8.84
N THR A 132 17.43 -8.64 -10.13
CA THR A 132 18.57 -8.77 -11.06
C THR A 132 19.69 -7.81 -10.71
N ILE A 133 19.37 -6.57 -10.36
CA ILE A 133 20.36 -5.59 -9.87
C ILE A 133 21.00 -6.11 -8.57
N ALA A 134 20.21 -6.60 -7.63
CA ALA A 134 20.72 -7.17 -6.38
C ALA A 134 21.68 -8.36 -6.63
N MET A 135 21.31 -9.27 -7.53
CA MET A 135 22.16 -10.39 -7.92
C MET A 135 23.49 -9.91 -8.52
N ILE A 136 23.46 -8.94 -9.43
CA ILE A 136 24.68 -8.37 -10.03
C ILE A 136 25.57 -7.75 -8.94
N CYS A 137 25.01 -6.97 -8.03
CA CYS A 137 25.76 -6.36 -6.93
C CYS A 137 26.41 -7.41 -6.02
N LEU A 138 25.67 -8.48 -5.67
CA LEU A 138 26.19 -9.57 -4.84
C LEU A 138 27.29 -10.37 -5.55
N ILE A 139 27.15 -10.60 -6.86
CA ILE A 139 28.18 -11.24 -7.68
C ILE A 139 29.45 -10.40 -7.66
N VAL A 140 29.33 -9.09 -7.93
CA VAL A 140 30.49 -8.18 -7.90
C VAL A 140 31.16 -8.18 -6.52
N LEU A 141 30.38 -8.13 -5.44
CA LEU A 141 30.91 -8.17 -4.07
C LEU A 141 31.61 -9.50 -3.73
N THR A 142 31.16 -10.61 -4.32
CA THR A 142 31.76 -11.94 -4.07
C THR A 142 33.07 -12.14 -4.83
N PHE A 143 33.21 -11.53 -6.02
CA PHE A 143 34.37 -11.71 -6.90
C PHE A 143 35.35 -10.53 -6.92
N SER A 144 35.03 -9.44 -6.22
CA SER A 144 35.91 -8.28 -6.04
C SER A 144 36.48 -8.21 -4.63
#